data_AF-A0A7M3ZTG1-F1
#
_entry.id   AF-A0A7M3ZTG1-F1
#
_cell.length_a   1.000
_cell.length_b   1.000
_cell.length_c   1.000
_cell.angle_alpha   90.00
_cell.angle_beta   90.00
_cell.angle_gamma   90.00
#
_symmetry.space_group_name_H-M   'P 1'
#
loop_
_entity.id
_entity.type
_entity.pdbx_description
1 polymer ?
#
loop_
_entity_poly.entity_id
_entity_poly.type
_entity_poly.pdbx_seq_one_letter_code
_entity_poly.pdbx_strand_id
1 'polypeptide(L)'
;DATPLVHEASPWHAYTLPGTYTVSLTVRDGFGTGDVTRETFTVIVDHPPEAREIYIPENMFVGSSISFDADVFDTEAGSDMEIYRDFDVNDGSITDRNQTILTQLTVRWDFDIETDENENGDPADDWKEPTPGSSVRAINTWDATGFYTILIEVCDGMNQCDTLT
;
A
#
# COMPACT_ATOMS: atom_id res chain seq x y z
N ASP A 1 0.13 -18.72 -11.05
CA ASP A 1 1.21 -18.37 -12.01
C ASP A 1 1.84 -19.59 -12.73
N ALA A 2 1.40 -20.83 -12.45
CA ALA A 2 1.88 -22.04 -13.14
C ALA A 2 3.39 -22.29 -13.00
N THR A 3 3.98 -21.82 -11.89
CA THR A 3 5.38 -22.10 -11.53
C THR A 3 5.68 -23.60 -11.55
N PRO A 4 6.78 -24.02 -12.17
CA PRO A 4 7.14 -25.43 -12.27
C PRO A 4 7.45 -26.02 -10.89
N LEU A 5 7.32 -27.34 -10.78
CA LEU A 5 7.63 -28.05 -9.55
C LEU A 5 9.14 -27.97 -9.28
N VAL A 6 9.51 -27.59 -8.06
CA VAL A 6 10.92 -27.52 -7.61
C VAL A 6 11.18 -28.64 -6.61
N HIS A 7 12.33 -29.31 -6.74
CA HIS A 7 12.72 -30.48 -5.94
C HIS A 7 13.85 -30.21 -4.93
N GLU A 8 14.23 -28.94 -4.77
CA GLU A 8 15.26 -28.53 -3.81
C GLU A 8 14.69 -28.49 -2.38
N ALA A 9 15.55 -28.62 -1.37
CA ALA A 9 15.14 -28.62 0.03
C ALA A 9 14.64 -27.24 0.53
N SER A 10 14.98 -26.17 -0.19
CA SER A 10 14.60 -24.79 0.15
C SER A 10 14.29 -24.00 -1.14
N PRO A 11 13.15 -24.28 -1.80
CA PRO A 11 12.78 -23.59 -3.02
C PRO A 11 12.45 -22.12 -2.71
N TRP A 12 12.78 -21.23 -3.63
CA TRP A 12 12.37 -19.83 -3.58
C TRP A 12 11.56 -19.49 -4.82
N HIS A 13 10.60 -18.58 -4.67
CA HIS A 13 9.79 -18.08 -5.77
C HIS A 13 9.39 -16.63 -5.50
N ALA A 14 9.28 -15.84 -6.56
CA ALA A 14 8.87 -14.44 -6.48
C ALA A 14 7.65 -14.22 -7.38
N TYR A 15 6.57 -13.70 -6.78
CA TYR A 15 5.36 -13.34 -7.49
C TYR A 15 5.46 -11.91 -7.99
N THR A 16 5.25 -11.69 -9.28
CA THR A 16 5.34 -10.36 -9.90
C THR A 16 3.99 -9.68 -10.07
N LEU A 17 2.90 -10.45 -9.96
CA LEU A 17 1.54 -9.95 -10.10
C LEU A 17 0.80 -10.11 -8.77
N PRO A 18 0.01 -9.11 -8.37
CA PRO A 18 -0.80 -9.21 -7.18
C PRO A 18 -1.88 -10.29 -7.34
N GLY A 19 -2.39 -10.77 -6.21
CA GLY A 19 -3.42 -11.80 -6.13
C GLY A 19 -3.11 -12.92 -5.14
N THR A 20 -4.03 -13.87 -5.08
CA THR A 20 -3.98 -15.00 -4.14
C THR A 20 -3.40 -16.25 -4.81
N TYR A 21 -2.36 -16.80 -4.22
CA TYR A 21 -1.65 -17.99 -4.68
C TYR A 21 -1.75 -19.13 -3.67
N THR A 22 -1.92 -20.35 -4.16
CA THR A 22 -1.85 -21.57 -3.35
C THR A 22 -0.51 -22.26 -3.63
N VAL A 23 0.33 -22.34 -2.60
CA VAL A 23 1.59 -23.08 -2.63
C VAL A 23 1.34 -24.47 -2.05
N SER A 24 1.83 -25.52 -2.71
CA SER A 24 1.77 -26.88 -2.19
C SER A 24 3.16 -27.48 -2.05
N LEU A 25 3.49 -27.92 -0.83
CA LEU A 25 4.68 -28.71 -0.54
C LEU A 25 4.29 -30.18 -0.54
N THR A 26 4.93 -30.98 -1.40
CA THR A 26 4.76 -32.44 -1.43
C THR A 26 6.07 -33.11 -1.05
N VAL A 27 6.07 -33.82 0.07
CA VAL A 27 7.22 -34.62 0.52
C VAL A 27 6.91 -36.09 0.31
N ARG A 28 7.82 -36.82 -0.33
CA ARG A 28 7.70 -38.26 -0.55
C ARG A 28 8.88 -38.99 0.09
N ASP A 29 8.59 -39.97 0.94
CA ASP A 29 9.62 -40.85 1.47
C ASP A 29 10.16 -41.79 0.36
N GLY A 30 11.46 -42.05 0.38
CA GLY A 30 12.15 -42.96 -0.53
C GLY A 30 12.07 -44.43 -0.12
N PHE A 31 11.58 -44.77 1.08
CA PHE A 31 11.56 -46.14 1.59
C PHE A 31 10.21 -46.87 1.44
N GLY A 32 10.28 -48.17 1.14
CA GLY A 32 9.14 -49.10 1.14
C GLY A 32 8.07 -48.77 0.09
N THR A 33 6.93 -48.24 0.52
CA THR A 33 5.75 -47.89 -0.31
C THR A 33 5.74 -46.43 -0.78
N GLY A 34 6.63 -45.58 -0.25
CA GLY A 34 6.78 -44.18 -0.64
C GLY A 34 5.59 -43.31 -0.22
N ASP A 35 5.41 -43.17 1.09
CA ASP A 35 4.40 -42.29 1.68
C ASP A 35 4.54 -40.86 1.17
N VAL A 36 3.42 -40.20 0.96
CA VAL A 36 3.34 -38.84 0.41
C VAL A 36 2.58 -37.96 1.38
N THR A 37 3.25 -36.96 1.92
CA THR A 37 2.64 -35.88 2.71
C THR A 37 2.50 -34.66 1.83
N ARG A 38 1.35 -33.98 1.91
CA ARG A 38 1.10 -32.72 1.22
C ARG A 38 0.67 -31.67 2.22
N GLU A 39 1.23 -30.50 2.09
CA GLU A 39 0.84 -29.31 2.84
C GLU A 39 0.56 -28.17 1.86
N THR A 40 -0.36 -27.29 2.23
CA THR A 40 -0.78 -26.16 1.39
C THR A 40 -0.76 -24.88 2.18
N PHE A 41 -0.22 -23.82 1.57
CA PHE A 41 -0.13 -22.48 2.13
C PHE A 41 -0.81 -21.50 1.18
N THR A 42 -1.51 -20.51 1.76
CA THR A 42 -2.06 -19.39 1.00
C THR A 42 -1.08 -18.23 1.09
N VAL A 43 -0.67 -17.71 -0.05
CA VAL A 43 0.13 -16.50 -0.17
C VAL A 43 -0.74 -15.43 -0.82
N ILE A 44 -0.88 -14.28 -0.17
CA ILE A 44 -1.59 -13.12 -0.73
C ILE A 44 -0.52 -12.10 -1.12
N VAL A 45 -0.53 -11.72 -2.39
CA VAL A 45 0.33 -10.66 -2.92
C VAL A 45 -0.54 -9.43 -3.09
N ASP A 46 -0.19 -8.41 -2.32
CA ASP A 46 -0.88 -7.14 -2.17
C ASP A 46 -0.98 -6.35 -3.48
N HIS A 47 -2.16 -5.79 -3.77
CA HIS A 47 -2.32 -4.86 -4.89
C HIS A 47 -1.81 -3.48 -4.45
N PRO A 48 -1.07 -2.76 -5.32
CA PRO A 48 -0.72 -1.38 -5.00
C PRO A 48 -1.98 -0.52 -4.96
N PRO A 49 -2.02 0.51 -4.09
CA PRO A 49 -3.10 1.47 -4.10
C PRO A 49 -3.10 2.30 -5.39
N GLU A 50 -4.24 2.91 -5.70
CA GLU A 50 -4.47 3.74 -6.88
C GLU A 50 -5.03 5.11 -6.48
N ALA A 51 -4.36 6.19 -6.90
CA ALA A 51 -4.93 7.53 -6.88
C ALA A 51 -5.65 7.80 -8.22
N ARG A 52 -6.99 7.85 -8.21
CA ARG A 52 -7.79 7.82 -9.44
C ARG A 52 -8.16 9.20 -9.96
N GLU A 53 -8.65 10.06 -9.09
CA GLU A 53 -9.14 11.39 -9.47
C GLU A 53 -9.01 12.38 -8.31
N ILE A 54 -8.66 13.63 -8.65
CA ILE A 54 -8.69 14.76 -7.72
C ILE A 54 -9.88 15.65 -8.07
N TYR A 55 -10.76 15.90 -7.11
CA TYR A 55 -11.91 16.77 -7.27
C TYR A 55 -11.57 18.21 -6.88
N ILE A 56 -11.26 19.02 -7.90
CA ILE A 56 -10.92 20.44 -7.75
C ILE A 56 -12.17 21.31 -7.93
N PRO A 57 -12.48 22.24 -7.01
CA PRO A 57 -13.58 23.19 -7.18
C PRO A 57 -13.39 24.12 -8.39
N GLU A 58 -14.47 24.40 -9.12
CA GLU A 58 -14.42 25.26 -10.32
C GLU A 58 -14.02 26.71 -10.00
N ASN A 59 -14.37 27.20 -8.80
CA ASN A 59 -14.10 28.58 -8.40
C ASN A 59 -13.33 28.59 -7.08
N MET A 60 -12.14 29.18 -7.13
CA MET A 60 -11.22 29.33 -6.01
C MET A 60 -10.84 30.79 -5.87
N PHE A 61 -10.92 31.33 -4.65
CA PHE A 61 -10.58 32.72 -4.36
C PHE A 61 -9.46 32.76 -3.32
N VAL A 62 -8.49 33.64 -3.55
CA VAL A 62 -7.42 33.94 -2.60
C VAL A 62 -8.00 34.30 -1.24
N GLY A 63 -7.39 33.79 -0.17
CA GLY A 63 -7.84 33.97 1.21
C GLY A 63 -9.10 33.21 1.60
N SER A 64 -9.69 32.40 0.70
CA SER A 64 -10.80 31.50 1.03
C SER A 64 -10.31 30.12 1.39
N SER A 65 -10.98 29.47 2.36
CA SER A 65 -10.77 28.06 2.66
C SER A 65 -11.47 27.20 1.61
N ILE A 66 -10.69 26.44 0.86
CA ILE A 66 -11.15 25.61 -0.26
C ILE A 66 -11.03 24.15 0.16
N SER A 67 -12.08 23.37 -0.09
CA SER A 67 -12.10 21.93 0.19
C SER A 67 -11.77 21.15 -1.07
N PHE A 68 -10.87 20.18 -0.92
CA PHE A 68 -10.45 19.23 -1.94
C PHE A 68 -10.87 17.83 -1.52
N ASP A 69 -11.21 17.01 -2.50
CA ASP A 69 -11.58 15.62 -2.31
C ASP A 69 -10.89 14.77 -3.39
N ALA A 70 -10.79 13.47 -3.19
CA ALA A 70 -10.17 12.56 -4.15
C ALA A 70 -10.83 11.19 -4.15
N ASP A 71 -10.82 10.54 -5.30
CA ASP A 71 -11.10 9.11 -5.42
C ASP A 71 -9.79 8.34 -5.31
N VAL A 72 -9.67 7.53 -4.26
CA VAL A 72 -8.54 6.62 -4.04
C VAL A 72 -9.09 5.22 -3.82
N PHE A 73 -8.33 4.23 -4.26
CA PHE A 73 -8.77 2.85 -4.21
C PHE A 73 -7.62 1.91 -3.90
N ASP A 74 -7.95 0.85 -3.18
CA ASP A 74 -7.10 -0.32 -3.09
C ASP A 74 -8.00 -1.55 -2.91
N THR A 75 -7.53 -2.70 -3.38
CA THR A 75 -8.34 -3.94 -3.38
C THR A 75 -8.45 -4.52 -1.96
N GLU A 76 -7.39 -4.40 -1.18
CA GLU A 76 -7.29 -4.95 0.17
C GLU A 76 -7.77 -3.95 1.24
N ALA A 77 -7.95 -2.69 0.87
CA ALA A 77 -8.36 -1.61 1.76
C ALA A 77 -9.66 -1.91 2.51
N GLY A 78 -9.58 -1.85 3.85
CA GLY A 78 -10.72 -2.06 4.74
C GLY A 78 -11.21 -3.51 4.83
N SER A 79 -10.44 -4.47 4.29
CA SER A 79 -10.69 -5.89 4.55
C SER A 79 -10.48 -6.23 6.03
N ASP A 80 -11.21 -7.24 6.53
CA ASP A 80 -11.04 -7.80 7.88
C ASP A 80 -9.77 -8.68 7.99
N MET A 81 -8.79 -8.49 7.10
CA MET A 81 -7.55 -9.26 7.11
C MET A 81 -6.65 -8.81 8.25
N GLU A 82 -6.25 -9.76 9.09
CA GLU A 82 -5.21 -9.53 10.10
C GLU A 82 -3.85 -9.88 9.50
N ILE A 83 -3.10 -8.87 9.07
CA ILE A 83 -1.78 -9.03 8.46
C ILE A 83 -0.70 -8.70 9.50
N TYR A 84 0.31 -9.56 9.60
CA TYR A 84 1.45 -9.36 10.50
C TYR A 84 2.77 -9.59 9.79
N ARG A 85 3.77 -8.80 10.16
CA ARG A 85 5.17 -9.02 9.78
C ARG A 85 5.86 -9.81 10.89
N ASP A 86 6.47 -10.91 10.46
CA ASP A 86 7.42 -11.71 11.23
C ASP A 86 8.84 -11.24 10.89
N PHE A 87 9.62 -10.85 11.89
CA PHE A 87 10.99 -10.36 11.76
C PHE A 87 12.04 -11.47 11.90
N ASP A 88 11.67 -12.63 12.43
CA ASP A 88 12.56 -13.73 12.79
C ASP A 88 12.14 -15.09 12.24
N VAL A 89 11.67 -15.10 10.99
CA VAL A 89 11.23 -16.26 10.16
C VAL A 89 12.09 -17.54 10.19
N ASN A 90 13.33 -17.50 10.72
CA ASN A 90 14.25 -18.64 10.80
C ASN A 90 14.31 -19.30 12.20
N ASP A 91 13.59 -18.79 13.19
CA ASP A 91 13.57 -19.34 14.54
C ASP A 91 12.65 -20.58 14.66
N GLY A 92 11.86 -20.86 13.62
CA GLY A 92 10.97 -22.01 13.52
C GLY A 92 9.57 -21.77 14.10
N SER A 93 9.29 -20.57 14.59
CA SER A 93 7.96 -20.14 15.00
C SER A 93 7.18 -19.61 13.80
N ILE A 94 5.89 -19.92 13.75
CA ILE A 94 4.96 -19.49 12.67
C ILE A 94 3.79 -18.67 13.22
N THR A 95 3.84 -18.33 14.51
CA THR A 95 2.77 -17.64 15.22
C THR A 95 3.18 -16.25 15.71
N ASP A 96 4.41 -15.83 15.43
CA ASP A 96 4.92 -14.56 15.91
C ASP A 96 4.36 -13.41 15.09
N ARG A 97 3.59 -12.59 15.81
CA ARG A 97 2.93 -11.40 15.28
C ARG A 97 3.72 -10.18 15.77
N ASN A 98 4.90 -9.92 15.20
CA ASN A 98 5.76 -8.85 15.73
C ASN A 98 5.18 -7.45 15.43
N GLN A 99 4.73 -7.23 14.20
CA GLN A 99 4.14 -5.95 13.77
C GLN A 99 2.85 -6.18 13.01
N THR A 100 1.77 -5.54 13.45
CA THR A 100 0.51 -5.49 12.70
C THR A 100 0.66 -4.54 11.51
N ILE A 101 0.20 -4.98 10.34
CA ILE A 101 0.07 -4.16 9.14
C ILE A 101 -1.40 -3.73 9.02
N LEU A 102 -1.63 -2.42 8.89
CA LEU A 102 -2.97 -1.88 8.75
C LEU A 102 -3.47 -2.09 7.33
N THR A 103 -4.73 -2.48 7.17
CA THR A 103 -5.42 -2.56 5.87
C THR A 103 -6.05 -1.22 5.49
N GLN A 104 -5.77 -0.14 6.22
CA GLN A 104 -6.30 1.18 5.93
C GLN A 104 -5.32 1.96 5.08
N LEU A 105 -5.86 2.75 4.15
CA LEU A 105 -5.06 3.68 3.36
C LEU A 105 -4.67 4.90 4.20
N THR A 106 -3.45 5.36 3.96
CA THR A 106 -2.96 6.68 4.40
C THR A 106 -2.95 7.59 3.19
N VAL A 107 -3.50 8.79 3.32
CA VAL A 107 -3.58 9.78 2.24
C VAL A 107 -2.97 11.07 2.73
N ARG A 108 -2.17 11.71 1.90
CA ARG A 108 -1.56 13.01 2.19
C ARG A 108 -1.55 13.90 0.95
N TRP A 109 -1.58 15.20 1.17
CA TRP A 109 -1.71 16.21 0.14
C TRP A 109 -0.54 17.18 0.17
N ASP A 110 -0.05 17.56 -0.98
CA ASP A 110 0.77 18.74 -1.19
C ASP A 110 0.00 19.67 -2.12
N PHE A 111 -0.17 20.94 -1.73
CA PHE A 111 -0.99 21.89 -2.47
C PHE A 111 -0.20 22.80 -3.39
N ASP A 112 1.13 22.71 -3.40
CA ASP A 112 2.00 23.44 -4.30
C ASP A 112 3.39 22.79 -4.42
N ILE A 113 3.53 21.83 -5.34
CA ILE A 113 4.78 21.08 -5.54
C ILE A 113 5.99 21.92 -6.00
N GLU A 114 5.79 23.22 -6.25
CA GLU A 114 6.87 24.14 -6.63
C GLU A 114 7.45 24.89 -5.42
N THR A 115 6.79 24.84 -4.26
CA THR A 115 7.17 25.60 -3.06
C THR A 115 7.53 24.67 -1.91
N ASP A 116 8.81 24.63 -1.56
CA ASP A 116 9.34 23.95 -0.37
C ASP A 116 9.00 24.74 0.90
N GLU A 117 7.85 24.44 1.52
CA GLU A 117 7.37 25.07 2.75
C GLU A 117 8.23 24.69 3.96
N ASN A 118 8.77 23.47 3.99
CA ASN A 118 9.51 22.94 5.13
C ASN A 118 11.05 23.16 5.06
N GLU A 119 11.54 23.67 3.93
CA GLU A 119 12.93 23.98 3.63
C GLU A 119 13.89 22.77 3.67
N ASN A 120 13.41 21.57 3.34
CA ASN A 120 14.24 20.35 3.32
C ASN A 120 14.95 20.10 1.98
N GLY A 121 14.64 20.87 0.95
CA GLY A 121 15.20 20.77 -0.39
C GLY A 121 14.38 19.97 -1.40
N ASP A 122 13.19 19.49 -1.04
CA ASP A 122 12.20 18.85 -1.91
C ASP A 122 10.86 19.58 -1.83
N PRO A 123 10.48 20.38 -2.84
CA PRO A 123 9.23 21.15 -2.83
C PRO A 123 7.97 20.30 -3.03
N ALA A 124 8.10 19.00 -3.30
CA ALA A 124 6.98 18.10 -3.55
C ALA A 124 6.73 17.13 -2.38
N ASP A 125 7.18 17.50 -1.16
CA ASP A 125 7.02 16.70 0.04
C ASP A 125 6.43 17.48 1.24
N ASP A 126 5.73 18.58 0.96
CA ASP A 126 5.08 19.43 1.97
C ASP A 126 3.71 18.89 2.38
N TRP A 127 3.75 17.67 2.91
CA TRP A 127 2.59 16.87 3.18
C TRP A 127 1.67 17.46 4.26
N LYS A 128 0.40 17.58 3.90
CA LYS A 128 -0.73 17.95 4.75
C LYS A 128 -1.70 16.78 4.86
N GLU A 129 -2.06 16.45 6.09
CA GLU A 129 -3.00 15.38 6.40
C GLU A 129 -4.45 15.78 6.05
N PRO A 130 -5.31 14.81 5.71
CA PRO A 130 -6.74 15.02 5.57
C PRO A 130 -7.38 15.64 6.81
N THR A 131 -8.48 16.34 6.59
CA THR A 131 -9.33 16.92 7.63
C THR A 131 -9.83 15.84 8.60
N PRO A 132 -9.84 16.10 9.92
CA PRO A 132 -10.31 15.14 10.90
C PRO A 132 -11.72 14.63 10.59
N GLY A 133 -11.88 13.30 10.54
CA GLY A 133 -13.15 12.65 10.21
C GLY A 133 -13.35 12.35 8.71
N SER A 134 -12.38 12.70 7.86
CA SER A 134 -12.28 12.21 6.49
C SER A 134 -10.96 11.46 6.30
N SER A 135 -10.97 10.43 5.46
CA SER A 135 -9.77 9.70 5.03
C SER A 135 -9.07 10.36 3.84
N VAL A 136 -9.73 11.28 3.13
CA VAL A 136 -9.24 11.85 1.86
C VAL A 136 -9.40 13.37 1.77
N ARG A 137 -10.46 13.94 2.37
CA ARG A 137 -10.77 15.35 2.19
C ARG A 137 -9.78 16.23 2.91
N ALA A 138 -9.21 17.20 2.21
CA ALA A 138 -8.32 18.20 2.78
C ALA A 138 -8.82 19.62 2.48
N ILE A 139 -8.34 20.59 3.25
CA ILE A 139 -8.63 22.01 3.02
C ILE A 139 -7.33 22.77 2.85
N ASN A 140 -7.33 23.75 1.94
CA ASN A 140 -6.20 24.64 1.75
C ASN A 140 -6.66 26.10 1.56
N THR A 141 -5.73 27.04 1.72
CA THR A 141 -5.93 28.47 1.47
C THR A 141 -4.65 29.05 0.87
N TRP A 142 -4.79 29.81 -0.20
CA TRP A 142 -3.68 30.52 -0.84
C TRP A 142 -3.77 32.03 -0.58
N ASP A 143 -2.62 32.65 -0.33
CA ASP A 143 -2.50 34.09 -0.07
C ASP A 143 -2.23 34.92 -1.35
N ALA A 144 -1.95 34.26 -2.47
CA ALA A 144 -1.71 34.90 -3.76
C ALA A 144 -2.48 34.19 -4.88
N THR A 145 -2.71 34.92 -5.97
CA THR A 145 -3.18 34.32 -7.22
C THR A 145 -2.01 33.67 -7.95
N GLY A 146 -2.21 32.50 -8.52
CA GLY A 146 -1.16 31.79 -9.24
C GLY A 146 -1.67 30.53 -9.92
N PHE A 147 -0.74 29.80 -10.51
CA PHE A 147 -0.93 28.40 -10.88
C PHE A 147 -0.30 27.57 -9.76
N TYR A 148 -1.05 26.57 -9.30
CA TYR A 148 -0.62 25.65 -8.25
C TYR A 148 -0.80 24.25 -8.79
N THR A 149 0.21 23.40 -8.63
CA THR A 149 0.08 21.98 -8.93
C THR A 149 -0.06 21.24 -7.61
N ILE A 150 -1.20 20.59 -7.46
CA ILE A 150 -1.54 19.80 -6.28
C ILE A 150 -1.03 18.40 -6.51
N LEU A 151 -0.53 17.75 -5.47
CA LEU A 151 -0.12 16.36 -5.47
C LEU A 151 -0.85 15.65 -4.34
N ILE A 152 -1.40 14.49 -4.63
CA ILE A 152 -1.91 13.55 -3.63
C ILE A 152 -1.03 12.31 -3.65
N GLU A 153 -0.71 11.80 -2.47
CA GLU A 153 -0.13 10.47 -2.30
C GLU A 153 -1.07 9.60 -1.47
N VAL A 154 -1.29 8.39 -1.94
CA VAL A 154 -2.01 7.33 -1.22
C VAL A 154 -1.06 6.17 -0.99
N CYS A 155 -0.96 5.69 0.25
CA CYS A 155 -0.18 4.52 0.63
C CYS A 155 -1.02 3.49 1.37
N ASP A 156 -0.67 2.22 1.19
CA ASP A 156 -1.18 1.11 2.01
C ASP A 156 -0.30 0.85 3.25
N GLY A 157 -0.70 -0.12 4.08
CA GLY A 157 0.09 -0.53 5.25
C GLY A 157 1.38 -1.28 4.93
N MET A 158 1.54 -1.77 3.70
CA MET A 158 2.78 -2.38 3.20
C MET A 158 3.80 -1.33 2.71
N ASN A 159 3.43 -0.05 2.72
CA ASN A 159 4.17 1.09 2.18
C ASN A 159 4.32 1.05 0.65
N GLN A 160 3.38 0.43 -0.07
CA GLN A 160 3.23 0.75 -1.49
C GLN A 160 2.43 2.03 -1.60
N CYS A 161 2.85 2.92 -2.50
CA CYS A 161 2.24 4.22 -2.66
C CYS A 161 2.01 4.52 -4.14
N ASP A 162 0.98 5.29 -4.41
CA ASP A 162 0.70 5.89 -5.71
C ASP A 162 0.46 7.39 -5.56
N THR A 163 0.75 8.14 -6.61
CA THR A 163 0.69 9.60 -6.61
C THR A 163 -0.08 10.11 -7.81
N LEU A 164 -0.88 11.16 -7.60
CA LEU A 164 -1.59 11.84 -8.68
C LEU A 164 -1.42 13.36 -8.54
N THR A 165 -1.22 14.03 -9.68
CA THR A 165 -1.13 15.50 -9.79
C THR A 165 -2.25 16.06 -10.65
#